data_AF-A0A7V6T9Q1-F1
#
_entry.id   AF-A0A7V6T9Q1-F1
#
_cell.length_a   1.000
_cell.length_b   1.000
_cell.length_c   1.000
_cell.angle_alpha   90.00
_cell.angle_beta   90.00
_cell.angle_gamma   90.00
#
_symmetry.space_group_name_H-M   'P 1'
#
loop_
_entity.id
_entity.type
_entity.pdbx_description
1 polymer ?
#
loop_
_entity_poly.entity_id
_entity_poly.type
_entity_poly.pdbx_seq_one_letter_code
_entity_poly.pdbx_strand_id
1 'polypeptide(L)'
;DYDLIITGDLGTLGKEITEELLKQKGYDVSGNFSDCGVLIYYPEQDVHAGGSGCACAAVVTCGYIYKEMLKQKYNKVLVVATGALLSTTSSQQGETIPCIAHAVSLENL
;
A
#
# COMPACT_ATOMS: atom_id res chain seq x y z
N ASP A 1 6.62 5.62 15.83
CA ASP A 1 7.75 6.15 15.05
C ASP A 1 7.36 6.67 13.67
N TYR A 2 6.54 5.95 12.90
CA TYR A 2 6.01 6.46 11.63
C TYR A 2 4.71 7.23 11.83
N ASP A 3 4.55 8.36 11.13
CA ASP A 3 3.30 9.12 11.08
C ASP A 3 2.30 8.46 10.12
N LEU A 4 2.81 7.75 9.10
CA LEU A 4 2.03 7.00 8.14
C LEU A 4 2.82 5.79 7.64
N ILE A 5 2.16 4.63 7.59
CA ILE A 5 2.61 3.43 6.89
C ILE A 5 1.64 3.24 5.73
N ILE A 6 2.15 3.18 4.50
CA ILE A 6 1.32 3.10 3.31
C ILE A 6 1.77 1.98 2.39
N THR A 7 0.85 1.07 2.04
CA THR A 7 1.09 -0.02 1.09
C THR A 7 0.79 0.39 -0.35
N GLY A 8 1.33 -0.39 -1.30
CA GLY A 8 1.26 -0.09 -2.72
C GLY A 8 -0.13 -0.26 -3.32
N ASP A 9 -0.67 -1.47 -3.28
CA ASP A 9 -1.92 -1.79 -3.96
C ASP A 9 -2.62 -3.04 -3.42
N LEU A 10 -2.65 -3.17 -2.09
CA LEU A 10 -3.39 -4.24 -1.44
C LEU A 10 -4.92 -4.09 -1.60
N GLY A 11 -5.39 -2.87 -1.88
CA GLY A 11 -6.81 -2.54 -1.88
C GLY A 11 -7.43 -2.66 -0.49
N THR A 12 -8.75 -2.50 -0.42
CA THR A 12 -9.50 -2.59 0.84
C THR A 12 -9.32 -3.93 1.54
N LEU A 13 -9.48 -5.03 0.79
CA LEU A 13 -9.37 -6.38 1.33
C LEU A 13 -7.96 -6.71 1.84
N GLY A 14 -6.92 -6.49 1.02
CA GLY A 14 -5.56 -6.80 1.41
C GLY A 14 -5.06 -5.91 2.56
N LYS A 15 -5.54 -4.66 2.62
CA LYS A 15 -5.29 -3.75 3.75
C LYS A 15 -5.84 -4.33 5.05
N GLU A 16 -7.12 -4.71 5.07
CA GLU A 16 -7.77 -5.31 6.27
C GLU A 16 -7.05 -6.57 6.74
N ILE A 17 -6.74 -7.49 5.82
CA ILE A 17 -5.99 -8.72 6.13
C ILE A 17 -4.61 -8.38 6.72
N THR A 18 -3.92 -7.38 6.18
CA THR A 18 -2.59 -6.98 6.66
C THR A 18 -2.65 -6.36 8.05
N GLU A 19 -3.66 -5.52 8.33
CA GLU A 19 -3.89 -4.95 9.67
C GLU A 19 -4.10 -6.07 10.70
N GLU A 20 -4.92 -7.07 10.39
CA GLU A 20 -5.14 -8.22 11.26
C GLU A 20 -3.88 -9.05 11.48
N LEU A 21 -3.13 -9.36 10.40
CA LEU A 21 -1.89 -10.12 10.48
C LEU A 21 -0.81 -9.41 11.30
N LEU A 22 -0.68 -8.09 11.16
CA LEU A 22 0.25 -7.29 11.95
C LEU A 22 -0.15 -7.28 13.42
N LYS A 23 -1.44 -7.12 13.70
CA LYS A 23 -1.98 -7.16 15.06
C LYS A 23 -1.71 -8.51 15.74
N GLN A 24 -1.91 -9.62 15.03
CA GLN A 24 -1.59 -10.97 15.53
C GLN A 24 -0.09 -11.13 15.85
N LYS A 25 0.79 -10.41 15.14
CA LYS A 25 2.23 -10.40 15.38
C LYS A 25 2.66 -9.38 16.46
N GLY A 26 1.72 -8.69 17.10
CA GLY A 26 1.97 -7.72 18.15
C GLY A 26 2.26 -6.29 17.66
N TYR A 27 1.99 -6.00 16.39
CA TYR A 27 2.13 -4.66 15.81
C TYR A 27 0.74 -4.05 15.57
N ASP A 28 0.38 -3.02 16.34
CA ASP A 28 -0.84 -2.24 16.09
C ASP A 28 -0.52 -1.06 15.18
N VAL A 29 -1.08 -1.09 13.96
CA VAL A 29 -0.93 -0.05 12.93
C VAL A 29 -2.26 0.65 12.61
N SER A 30 -3.34 0.32 13.34
CA SER A 30 -4.70 0.79 13.05
C SER A 30 -4.85 2.32 13.04
N GLY A 31 -3.96 3.04 13.74
CA GLY A 31 -3.97 4.50 13.79
C GLY A 31 -3.24 5.21 12.65
N ASN A 32 -2.41 4.51 11.88
CA ASN A 32 -1.52 5.14 10.89
C ASN A 32 -1.23 4.26 9.65
N PHE A 33 -2.09 3.29 9.34
CA PHE A 33 -1.94 2.40 8.18
C PHE A 33 -2.95 2.70 7.08
N SER A 34 -2.48 2.76 5.83
CA SER A 34 -3.33 2.95 4.66
C SER A 34 -2.75 2.26 3.41
N ASP A 35 -3.46 2.33 2.30
CA ASP A 35 -3.08 1.72 1.03
C ASP A 35 -3.27 2.71 -0.13
N CYS A 36 -2.32 2.79 -1.07
CA CYS A 36 -2.42 3.73 -2.18
C CYS A 36 -3.59 3.38 -3.10
N GLY A 37 -3.93 2.10 -3.26
CA GLY A 37 -5.08 1.62 -4.04
C GLY A 37 -6.41 2.10 -3.46
N VAL A 38 -6.49 2.28 -2.14
CA VAL A 38 -7.68 2.83 -1.46
C VAL A 38 -7.74 4.36 -1.56
N LEU A 39 -6.60 5.05 -1.60
CA LEU A 39 -6.55 6.51 -1.61
C LEU A 39 -6.68 7.15 -3.00
N ILE A 40 -6.39 6.41 -4.07
CA ILE A 40 -6.28 6.98 -5.41
C ILE A 40 -7.64 7.28 -6.07
N TYR A 41 -8.72 6.63 -5.60
CA TYR A 41 -10.06 6.78 -6.16
C TYR A 41 -11.09 7.12 -5.07
N TYR A 42 -12.18 7.75 -5.48
CA TYR A 42 -13.36 7.89 -4.63
C TYR A 42 -14.23 6.62 -4.67
N PRO A 43 -14.91 6.25 -3.56
CA PRO A 43 -15.73 5.04 -3.48
C PRO A 43 -16.84 4.96 -4.54
N GLU A 44 -17.36 6.09 -5.02
CA GLU A 44 -18.46 6.16 -5.98
C GLU A 44 -18.04 5.80 -7.41
N GLN A 45 -16.74 5.66 -7.68
CA GLN A 45 -16.20 5.41 -9.02
C GLN A 45 -16.21 3.94 -9.46
N ASP A 46 -16.84 3.04 -8.68
CA ASP A 46 -16.95 1.59 -8.95
C ASP A 46 -15.60 0.92 -9.27
N VAL A 47 -14.63 1.09 -8.37
CA VAL A 47 -13.26 0.56 -8.51
C VAL A 47 -13.04 -0.78 -7.82
N HIS A 48 -14.13 -1.47 -7.49
CA HIS A 48 -14.13 -2.71 -6.71
C HIS A 48 -13.31 -2.58 -5.41
N ALA A 49 -12.18 -3.30 -5.30
CA ALA A 49 -11.33 -3.28 -4.11
C ALA A 49 -10.34 -2.09 -4.07
N GLY A 50 -10.22 -1.30 -5.13
CA GLY A 50 -9.30 -0.16 -5.23
C GLY A 50 -8.40 -0.20 -6.47
N GLY A 51 -7.45 0.73 -6.53
CA GLY A 51 -6.44 0.80 -7.59
C GLY A 51 -5.32 -0.23 -7.43
N SER A 52 -4.73 -0.65 -8.56
CA SER A 52 -3.57 -1.55 -8.60
C SER A 52 -2.64 -1.22 -9.76
N GLY A 53 -1.42 -1.76 -9.69
CA GLY A 53 -0.38 -1.63 -10.72
C GLY A 53 0.76 -0.72 -10.29
N CYS A 54 1.86 -0.78 -11.05
CA CYS A 54 3.11 -0.11 -10.69
C CYS A 54 2.99 1.41 -10.50
N ALA A 55 2.05 2.04 -11.20
CA ALA A 55 1.82 3.47 -11.09
C ALA A 55 1.06 3.87 -9.82
N CYS A 56 0.27 2.97 -9.20
CA CYS A 56 -0.60 3.31 -8.07
C CYS A 56 0.21 3.83 -6.88
N ALA A 57 1.17 3.03 -6.41
CA ALA A 57 2.09 3.43 -5.34
C ALA A 57 2.89 4.69 -5.71
N ALA A 58 3.35 4.79 -6.95
CA ALA A 58 4.17 5.91 -7.41
C ALA A 58 3.41 7.24 -7.43
N VAL A 59 2.21 7.29 -8.01
CA VAL A 59 1.45 8.54 -8.15
C VAL A 59 0.84 9.00 -6.84
N VAL A 60 0.42 8.10 -5.96
CA VAL A 60 -0.07 8.47 -4.62
C VAL A 60 1.09 8.97 -3.76
N THR A 61 2.23 8.27 -3.78
CA THR A 61 3.41 8.68 -3.01
C THR A 61 3.94 10.03 -3.48
N CYS A 62 4.26 10.18 -4.76
CA CYS A 62 4.85 11.42 -5.29
C CYS A 62 3.84 12.56 -5.45
N GLY A 63 2.58 12.22 -5.76
CA GLY A 63 1.54 13.20 -6.09
C GLY A 63 0.77 13.75 -4.89
N TYR A 64 0.61 12.94 -3.84
CA TYR A 64 -0.12 13.29 -2.63
C TYR A 64 0.77 13.27 -1.39
N ILE A 65 1.32 12.12 -1.02
CA ILE A 65 2.04 11.93 0.25
C ILE A 65 3.24 12.87 0.36
N TYR A 66 4.08 12.94 -0.67
CA TYR A 66 5.25 13.83 -0.67
C TYR A 66 4.86 15.30 -0.50
N LYS A 67 3.74 15.74 -1.07
CA LYS A 67 3.24 17.11 -0.86
C LYS A 67 2.75 17.33 0.56
N GLU A 68 2.11 16.34 1.17
CA GLU A 68 1.71 16.41 2.58
C GLU A 68 2.92 16.42 3.52
N MET A 69 4.01 15.72 3.15
CA MET A 69 5.29 15.80 3.86
C MET A 69 5.92 17.19 3.77
N LEU A 70 5.93 17.82 2.59
CA LEU A 70 6.40 19.19 2.41
C LEU A 70 5.59 20.21 3.24
N LYS A 71 4.31 19.92 3.51
CA LYS A 71 3.45 20.71 4.42
C LYS A 71 3.67 20.38 5.90
N GLN A 72 4.63 19.50 6.23
CA GLN A 72 4.91 19.03 7.59
C GLN A 72 3.73 18.31 8.26
N LYS A 73 2.77 17.79 7.47
CA LYS A 73 1.67 16.97 8.00
C LYS A 73 2.17 15.57 8.38
N TYR A 74 3.09 15.03 7.58
CA TYR A 74 3.81 13.80 7.87
C TYR A 74 5.31 14.11 7.87
N ASN A 75 6.03 13.67 8.88
CA ASN A 75 7.47 13.83 9.00
C ASN A 75 8.21 12.53 8.66
N LYS A 76 7.62 11.38 9.00
CA LYS A 76 8.22 10.07 8.76
C LYS A 76 7.18 9.10 8.20
N VAL A 77 7.39 8.68 6.95
CA VAL A 77 6.46 7.81 6.21
C VAL A 77 7.16 6.53 5.74
N LEU A 78 6.55 5.37 5.97
CA LEU A 78 7.00 4.09 5.44
C LEU A 78 6.16 3.71 4.22
N VAL A 79 6.75 3.75 3.03
CA VAL A 79 6.10 3.33 1.79
C VAL A 79 6.48 1.89 1.48
N VAL A 80 5.50 1.01 1.29
CA VAL A 80 5.70 -0.43 1.06
C VAL A 80 5.04 -0.84 -0.25
N ALA A 81 5.80 -0.83 -1.35
CA ALA A 81 5.29 -1.25 -2.65
C ALA A 81 5.19 -2.79 -2.71
N THR A 82 4.04 -3.29 -3.16
CA THR A 82 3.69 -4.70 -3.25
C THR A 82 3.66 -5.17 -4.71
N GLY A 83 3.86 -6.47 -4.94
CA GLY A 83 3.77 -7.05 -6.27
C GLY A 83 3.44 -8.53 -6.24
N ALA A 84 2.51 -8.94 -7.10
CA ALA A 84 2.23 -10.34 -7.41
C ALA A 84 3.04 -10.75 -8.65
N LEU A 85 3.81 -11.82 -8.54
CA LEU A 85 4.70 -12.32 -9.57
C LEU A 85 4.03 -13.51 -10.28
N LEU A 86 3.21 -13.22 -11.29
CA LEU A 86 2.51 -14.24 -12.07
C LEU A 86 2.66 -14.06 -13.58
N SER A 87 2.32 -15.13 -14.31
CA SER A 87 2.13 -15.12 -15.76
C SER A 87 0.85 -15.87 -16.12
N THR A 88 0.37 -15.69 -17.35
CA THR A 88 -0.77 -16.46 -17.86
C THR A 88 -0.48 -17.95 -17.89
N THR A 89 0.77 -18.35 -18.17
CA THR A 89 1.21 -19.74 -18.18
C THR A 89 1.21 -20.35 -16.78
N SER A 90 1.89 -19.73 -15.82
CA SER A 90 1.97 -20.24 -14.44
C SER A 90 0.57 -20.39 -13.81
N SER A 91 -0.31 -19.41 -14.06
CA SER A 91 -1.69 -19.45 -13.57
C SER A 91 -2.50 -20.61 -14.17
N GLN A 92 -2.38 -20.85 -15.48
CA GLN A 92 -3.07 -21.96 -16.16
C GLN A 92 -2.52 -23.34 -15.78
N GLN A 93 -1.26 -23.41 -15.35
CA GLN A 93 -0.63 -24.63 -14.84
C GLN A 93 -0.98 -24.92 -13.37
N GLY A 94 -1.74 -24.04 -12.72
CA GLY A 94 -2.13 -24.19 -11.32
C GLY A 94 -0.99 -23.94 -10.33
N GLU A 95 0.04 -23.20 -10.73
CA GLU A 95 1.11 -22.79 -9.83
C GLU A 95 0.62 -21.74 -8.83
N THR A 96 1.24 -21.70 -7.65
CA THR A 96 0.99 -20.65 -6.66
C THR A 96 1.48 -19.29 -7.17
N ILE A 97 0.86 -18.20 -6.72
CA ILE A 97 1.30 -16.83 -7.04
C ILE A 97 2.28 -16.35 -5.97
N PRO A 98 3.59 -16.26 -6.26
CA PRO A 98 4.54 -15.63 -5.35
C PRO A 98 4.30 -14.11 -5.27
N CYS A 99 4.49 -13.55 -4.08
CA CYS A 99 4.34 -12.12 -3.83
C CYS A 99 5.60 -11.54 -3.20
N ILE A 100 5.85 -10.25 -3.41
CA ILE A 100 6.98 -9.50 -2.85
C ILE A 100 6.52 -8.13 -2.35
N ALA A 101 7.24 -7.59 -1.36
CA ALA A 101 7.08 -6.24 -0.88
C ALA A 101 8.45 -5.58 -0.67
N HIS A 102 8.58 -4.32 -1.09
CA HIS A 102 9.78 -3.50 -0.89
C HIS A 102 9.41 -2.23 -0.14
N ALA A 103 10.17 -1.92 0.92
CA ALA A 103 9.90 -0.79 1.80
C ALA A 103 10.95 0.31 1.65
N VAL A 104 10.50 1.57 1.67
CA VAL A 104 11.34 2.78 1.69
C VAL A 104 10.85 3.71 2.79
N SER A 105 11.75 4.15 3.67
CA SER A 105 11.48 5.17 4.70
C SER A 105 11.77 6.55 4.12
N LEU A 106 10.77 7.43 4.13
CA LEU A 106 10.90 8.82 3.74
C LEU A 106 10.78 9.70 4.98
N GLU A 107 11.75 10.58 5.18
CA GLU A 107 11.86 11.42 6.38
C GLU A 107 12.17 12.87 5.98
N ASN A 108 11.47 13.82 6.61
CA ASN A 108 11.83 15.24 6.54
C ASN A 108 13.15 15.47 7.29
N LEU A 109 13.97 16.39 6.78
CA LEU A 109 15.21 16.85 7.43
C LEU A 109 14.93 17.91 8.49
#